data_AF-A0AAW1DBQ3-F1
#
_entry.id   AF-A0AAW1DBQ3-F1
#
_cell.length_a   1.000
_cell.length_b   1.000
_cell.length_c   1.000
_cell.angle_alpha   90.00
_cell.angle_beta   90.00
_cell.angle_gamma   90.00
#
_symmetry.space_group_name_H-M   'P 1'
#
loop_
_entity.id
_entity.type
_entity.pdbx_description
1 polymer ?
#
loop_
_entity_poly.entity_id
_entity_poly.type
_entity_poly.pdbx_seq_one_letter_code
_entity_poly.pdbx_strand_id
1 'polypeptide(L)'
;MGRLVHTASPYLYPCTIEYSLICTVILYALWSNVCGNSQMLRHNSAYGNKSPKPVTGYTSQHFTVDCANSNKGLFASILVLVLTIISLIMFLVLIKEKDYRTMAKFQVNLWELILYILCTTATLIATYRIRKLKYDSSRHIELDTALLVMAQIGLYVYFIFSLLAGYLTKEMVKKPNIFIISLFALIQSSIQTLFIVDAWWRRCSTLETARSKPGRQLVTFLLLSNIAMWAINHLENARPDFHPIELQFYGIWTWTIVTHISMPLAVFYRFHSTVCLCEIWKTAYKYKH
;
A
#
# COMPACT_ATOMS: atom_id res chain seq x y z
N MET A 1 -30.01 -0.71 -20.82
CA MET A 1 -29.04 -1.21 -19.82
C MET A 1 -27.70 -1.62 -20.43
N GLY A 2 -27.65 -2.30 -21.59
CA GLY A 2 -26.38 -2.78 -22.19
C GLY A 2 -25.30 -1.72 -22.46
N ARG A 3 -25.68 -0.51 -22.90
CA ARG A 3 -24.73 0.59 -23.16
C ARG A 3 -24.03 1.08 -21.88
N LEU A 4 -24.73 1.10 -20.75
CA LEU A 4 -24.16 1.48 -19.45
C LEU A 4 -23.16 0.42 -18.96
N VAL A 5 -23.54 -0.86 -19.06
CA VAL A 5 -22.67 -2.00 -18.69
C VAL A 5 -21.41 -2.03 -19.56
N HIS A 6 -21.54 -1.83 -20.87
CA HIS A 6 -20.40 -1.78 -21.78
C HIS A 6 -19.49 -0.57 -21.53
N THR A 7 -20.02 0.52 -21.00
CA THR A 7 -19.22 1.72 -20.62
C THR A 7 -18.56 1.54 -19.26
N ALA A 8 -19.20 0.80 -18.34
CA ALA A 8 -18.68 0.53 -17.00
C ALA A 8 -17.68 -0.65 -16.96
N SER A 9 -17.78 -1.61 -17.89
CA SER A 9 -16.97 -2.83 -17.92
C SER A 9 -15.45 -2.60 -17.81
N PRO A 10 -14.84 -1.64 -18.54
CA PRO A 10 -13.39 -1.38 -18.43
C PRO A 10 -12.94 -0.95 -17.04
N TYR A 11 -13.81 -0.30 -16.25
CA TYR A 11 -13.51 0.12 -14.89
C TYR A 11 -13.73 -1.00 -13.87
N LEU A 12 -14.66 -1.92 -14.15
CA LEU A 12 -14.99 -3.04 -13.26
C LEU A 12 -14.08 -4.25 -13.43
N TYR A 13 -13.38 -4.34 -14.57
CA TYR A 13 -12.48 -5.45 -14.86
C TYR A 13 -11.33 -5.55 -13.84
N PRO A 14 -10.56 -4.47 -13.53
CA PRO A 14 -9.56 -4.51 -12.46
C PRO A 14 -10.15 -4.87 -11.09
N CYS A 15 -11.32 -4.34 -10.75
CA CYS A 15 -12.01 -4.64 -9.49
C CYS A 15 -12.32 -6.14 -9.32
N THR A 16 -12.68 -6.82 -10.40
CA THR A 16 -13.00 -8.26 -10.36
C THR A 16 -11.76 -9.11 -10.08
N ILE A 17 -10.62 -8.72 -10.68
CA ILE A 17 -9.35 -9.39 -10.43
C ILE A 17 -8.88 -9.15 -8.99
N GLU A 18 -8.98 -7.91 -8.51
CA GLU A 18 -8.66 -7.54 -7.12
C GLU A 18 -9.50 -8.32 -6.11
N TYR A 19 -10.82 -8.41 -6.34
CA TYR A 19 -11.72 -9.21 -5.51
C TYR A 19 -11.29 -10.68 -5.44
N SER A 20 -10.93 -11.26 -6.59
CA SER A 20 -10.50 -12.65 -6.68
C SER A 20 -9.19 -12.91 -5.93
N LEU A 21 -8.24 -11.97 -6.01
CA LEU A 21 -6.98 -12.02 -5.26
C LEU A 21 -7.21 -11.93 -3.75
N ILE A 22 -8.03 -10.98 -3.30
CA ILE A 22 -8.37 -10.81 -1.88
C ILE A 22 -9.07 -12.06 -1.34
N CYS A 23 -10.03 -12.61 -2.11
CA CYS A 23 -10.73 -13.83 -1.74
C CYS A 23 -9.76 -15.02 -1.58
N THR A 24 -8.83 -15.19 -2.52
CA THR A 24 -7.80 -16.24 -2.48
C THR A 24 -6.93 -16.12 -1.23
N VAL A 25 -6.50 -14.90 -0.88
CA VAL A 25 -5.70 -14.64 0.32
C VAL A 25 -6.48 -14.96 1.60
N ILE A 26 -7.73 -14.53 1.70
CA ILE A 26 -8.57 -14.78 2.87
C ILE A 26 -8.84 -16.28 3.02
N LEU A 27 -9.18 -16.97 1.94
CA LEU A 27 -9.41 -18.42 1.96
C LEU A 27 -8.13 -19.17 2.36
N TYR A 28 -6.97 -18.77 1.86
CA TYR A 28 -5.69 -19.35 2.27
C TYR A 28 -5.42 -19.12 3.76
N ALA A 29 -5.64 -17.91 4.27
CA ALA A 29 -5.46 -17.59 5.69
C ALA A 29 -6.43 -18.40 6.58
N LEU A 30 -7.70 -18.52 6.18
CA LEU A 30 -8.68 -19.35 6.88
C LEU A 30 -8.26 -20.83 6.88
N TRP A 31 -7.86 -21.35 5.72
CA TRP A 31 -7.37 -22.72 5.57
C TRP A 31 -6.14 -22.98 6.45
N SER A 32 -5.14 -22.10 6.41
CA SER A 32 -3.92 -22.25 7.20
C SER A 32 -4.20 -22.22 8.71
N ASN A 33 -5.16 -21.40 9.15
CA ASN A 33 -5.57 -21.35 10.55
C ASN A 33 -6.34 -22.61 10.98
N VAL A 34 -7.24 -23.12 10.13
CA VAL A 34 -8.01 -24.34 10.40
C VAL A 34 -7.11 -25.58 10.42
N CYS A 35 -6.19 -25.72 9.48
CA CYS A 35 -5.26 -26.84 9.43
C CYS A 35 -4.11 -26.73 10.46
N GLY A 36 -3.61 -25.51 10.72
CA GLY A 36 -2.50 -25.28 11.65
C GLY A 36 -2.83 -25.50 13.14
N ASN A 37 -4.11 -25.33 13.54
CA ASN A 37 -4.52 -25.52 14.93
C ASN A 37 -4.65 -26.99 15.38
N SER A 38 -4.43 -27.96 14.49
CA SER A 38 -4.44 -29.38 14.86
C SER A 38 -3.14 -29.86 15.55
N GLN A 39 -2.08 -29.03 15.62
CA GLN A 39 -0.79 -29.43 16.20
C GLN A 39 -0.43 -28.79 17.56
N MET A 40 -1.19 -27.80 18.08
CA MET A 40 -0.85 -27.12 19.36
C MET A 40 -1.72 -27.48 20.57
N LEU A 41 -2.58 -28.49 20.48
CA LEU A 41 -3.40 -28.98 21.61
C LEU A 41 -2.88 -30.27 22.28
N ARG A 42 -1.66 -30.74 21.97
CA ARG A 42 -1.13 -32.02 22.52
C ARG A 42 0.11 -31.91 23.41
N HIS A 43 0.54 -30.73 23.85
CA HIS A 43 1.65 -30.65 24.81
C HIS A 43 1.41 -29.59 25.87
N ASN A 44 0.70 -29.97 26.94
CA ASN A 44 0.97 -29.64 28.35
C ASN A 44 -0.21 -30.07 29.24
N SER A 45 -0.49 -31.36 29.25
CA SER A 45 -1.24 -32.03 30.32
C SER A 45 -0.26 -32.71 31.27
N ALA A 46 0.53 -31.92 32.00
CA ALA A 46 1.28 -32.34 33.18
C ALA A 46 2.01 -31.12 33.78
N TYR A 47 1.35 -30.33 34.63
CA TYR A 47 1.92 -29.80 35.88
C TYR A 47 0.85 -29.04 36.68
N GLY A 48 0.42 -29.68 37.77
CA GLY A 48 0.09 -29.11 39.08
C GLY A 48 -0.69 -27.79 39.20
N ASN A 49 -1.96 -27.92 39.61
CA ASN A 49 -2.66 -27.10 40.61
C ASN A 49 -2.03 -25.75 41.01
N LYS A 50 -2.54 -24.66 40.42
CA LYS A 50 -2.79 -23.42 41.17
C LYS A 50 -4.18 -22.90 40.80
N SER A 51 -5.07 -22.92 41.79
CA SER A 51 -6.43 -22.40 41.77
C SER A 51 -6.47 -20.96 41.25
N PRO A 52 -7.43 -20.59 40.38
CA PRO A 52 -7.60 -19.21 39.95
C PRO A 52 -8.24 -18.40 41.07
N LYS A 53 -7.52 -17.40 41.58
CA LYS A 53 -8.13 -16.32 42.39
C LYS A 53 -9.02 -15.48 41.47
N PRO A 54 -10.24 -15.09 41.90
CA PRO A 54 -11.13 -14.28 41.08
C PRO A 54 -10.63 -12.83 41.14
N VAL A 55 -9.99 -12.36 40.06
CA VAL A 55 -9.79 -10.93 39.86
C VAL A 55 -11.00 -10.42 39.08
N THR A 56 -11.94 -9.88 39.85
CA THR A 56 -12.96 -8.94 39.39
C THR A 56 -12.29 -7.82 38.61
N GLY A 57 -12.55 -7.74 37.32
CA GLY A 57 -12.07 -6.68 36.46
C GLY A 57 -12.49 -6.94 35.02
N TYR A 58 -13.65 -6.41 34.65
CA TYR A 58 -14.20 -6.40 33.30
C TYR A 58 -13.12 -6.16 32.23
N THR A 59 -12.74 -7.21 31.50
CA THR A 59 -11.97 -7.12 30.26
C THR A 59 -12.90 -6.73 29.12
N SER A 60 -13.37 -5.48 29.14
CA SER A 60 -13.76 -4.83 27.90
C SER A 60 -12.48 -4.30 27.25
N GLN A 61 -12.00 -4.98 26.21
CA GLN A 61 -11.00 -4.40 25.30
C GLN A 61 -11.66 -3.24 24.55
N HIS A 62 -11.86 -2.10 25.23
CA HIS A 62 -12.29 -0.88 24.56
C HIS A 62 -11.20 -0.48 23.57
N PHE A 63 -11.50 -0.65 22.28
CA PHE A 63 -10.72 -0.12 21.17
C PHE A 63 -10.88 1.41 21.15
N THR A 64 -10.21 2.10 22.08
CA THR A 64 -10.12 3.56 22.04
C THR A 64 -9.04 3.96 21.03
N VAL A 65 -9.49 4.50 19.90
CA VAL A 65 -8.62 5.08 18.88
C VAL A 65 -8.12 6.43 19.41
N ASP A 66 -7.02 6.41 20.18
CA ASP A 66 -6.40 7.64 20.67
C ASP A 66 -5.71 8.40 19.52
N CYS A 67 -6.45 9.31 18.90
CA CYS A 67 -5.95 10.20 17.84
C CYS A 67 -5.14 11.39 18.38
N ALA A 68 -5.16 11.69 19.68
CA ALA A 68 -4.64 12.94 20.27
C ALA A 68 -3.19 13.31 19.86
N ASN A 69 -2.32 12.33 19.59
CA ASN A 69 -0.94 12.56 19.14
C ASN A 69 -0.72 12.39 17.62
N SER A 70 -1.77 12.17 16.84
CA SER A 70 -1.72 11.89 15.38
C SER A 70 -2.31 13.01 14.51
N ASN A 71 -2.87 14.05 15.13
CA ASN A 71 -3.68 15.08 14.47
C ASN A 71 -2.98 15.80 13.30
N LYS A 72 -1.68 16.14 13.44
CA LYS A 72 -0.93 16.83 12.37
C LYS A 72 -0.75 15.96 11.12
N GLY A 73 -0.39 14.69 11.33
CA GLY A 73 -0.22 13.73 10.23
C GLY A 73 -1.56 13.43 9.55
N LEU A 74 -2.62 13.26 10.35
CA LEU A 74 -3.98 13.06 9.87
C LEU A 74 -4.43 14.25 8.99
N PHE A 75 -4.34 15.48 9.48
CA PHE A 75 -4.75 16.67 8.74
C PHE A 75 -3.95 16.84 7.44
N ALA A 76 -2.63 16.68 7.49
CA ALA A 76 -1.77 16.75 6.30
C ALA A 76 -2.18 15.71 5.24
N SER A 77 -2.50 14.48 5.67
CA SER A 77 -2.92 13.44 4.73
C SER A 77 -4.33 13.62 4.20
N ILE A 78 -5.26 14.19 4.97
CA ILE A 78 -6.59 14.57 4.48
C ILE A 78 -6.46 15.63 3.40
N LEU A 79 -5.59 16.64 3.60
CA LEU A 79 -5.30 17.64 2.57
C LEU A 79 -4.79 16.98 1.29
N VAL A 80 -3.82 16.06 1.40
CA VAL A 80 -3.28 15.29 0.26
C VAL A 80 -4.36 14.47 -0.44
N LEU A 81 -5.26 13.84 0.32
CA LEU A 81 -6.38 13.07 -0.22
C LEU A 81 -7.36 13.95 -0.98
N VAL A 82 -7.74 15.11 -0.41
CA VAL A 82 -8.61 16.09 -1.08
C VAL A 82 -7.98 16.60 -2.37
N LEU A 83 -6.70 16.99 -2.34
CA LEU A 83 -5.97 17.44 -3.53
C LEU A 83 -5.88 16.32 -4.59
N THR A 84 -5.75 15.06 -4.15
CA THR A 84 -5.75 13.91 -5.06
C THR A 84 -7.12 13.72 -5.70
N ILE A 85 -8.21 13.84 -4.95
CA ILE A 85 -9.56 13.77 -5.49
C ILE A 85 -9.80 14.89 -6.51
N ILE A 86 -9.38 16.13 -6.21
CA ILE A 86 -9.49 17.26 -7.13
C ILE A 86 -8.69 16.99 -8.41
N SER A 87 -7.45 16.52 -8.28
CA SER A 87 -6.57 16.12 -9.39
C SER A 87 -7.23 15.06 -10.27
N LEU A 88 -7.81 14.02 -9.68
CA LEU A 88 -8.50 12.94 -10.39
C LEU A 88 -9.77 13.43 -11.10
N ILE A 89 -10.58 14.27 -10.46
CA ILE A 89 -11.78 14.85 -11.09
C ILE A 89 -11.37 15.70 -12.29
N MET A 90 -10.35 16.55 -12.12
CA MET A 90 -9.85 17.39 -13.21
C MET A 90 -9.35 16.52 -14.37
N PHE A 91 -8.58 15.47 -14.08
CA PHE A 91 -8.15 14.49 -15.06
C PHE A 91 -9.33 13.84 -15.80
N LEU A 92 -10.34 13.35 -15.07
CA LEU A 92 -11.52 12.67 -15.63
C LEU A 92 -12.38 13.57 -16.53
N VAL A 93 -12.38 14.88 -16.27
CA VAL A 93 -13.10 15.87 -17.09
C VAL A 93 -12.26 16.23 -18.32
N LEU A 94 -10.99 16.61 -18.14
CA LEU A 94 -10.15 17.10 -19.23
C LEU A 94 -9.76 16.01 -20.24
N ILE A 95 -9.70 14.74 -19.83
CA ILE A 95 -9.36 13.64 -20.73
C ILE A 95 -10.40 13.39 -21.82
N LYS A 96 -11.65 13.86 -21.62
CA LYS A 96 -12.74 13.73 -22.60
C LYS A 96 -12.57 14.66 -23.79
N GLU A 97 -11.87 15.78 -23.61
CA GLU A 97 -11.63 16.76 -24.66
C GLU A 97 -10.29 16.49 -25.36
N LYS A 98 -10.32 16.45 -26.70
CA LYS A 98 -9.14 16.08 -27.50
C LYS A 98 -7.99 17.09 -27.34
N ASP A 99 -8.31 18.37 -27.27
CA ASP A 99 -7.32 19.45 -27.19
C ASP A 99 -6.60 19.48 -25.83
N TYR A 100 -7.29 19.08 -24.75
CA TYR A 100 -6.76 19.12 -23.38
C TYR A 100 -6.16 17.78 -22.92
N ARG A 101 -6.26 16.71 -23.72
CA ARG A 101 -5.79 15.36 -23.37
C ARG A 101 -4.32 15.30 -22.95
N THR A 102 -3.45 16.03 -23.64
CA THR A 102 -2.01 16.07 -23.29
C THR A 102 -1.77 16.81 -21.97
N MET A 103 -2.50 17.89 -21.72
CA MET A 103 -2.41 18.66 -20.48
C MET A 103 -2.97 17.89 -19.29
N ALA A 104 -4.07 17.15 -19.48
CA ALA A 104 -4.64 16.28 -18.46
C ALA A 104 -3.63 15.21 -18.01
N LYS A 105 -2.98 14.53 -18.97
CA LYS A 105 -1.94 13.53 -18.68
C LYS A 105 -0.74 14.15 -17.98
N PHE A 106 -0.26 15.30 -18.45
CA PHE A 106 0.85 16.00 -17.80
C PHE A 106 0.52 16.34 -16.33
N GLN A 107 -0.70 16.80 -16.08
CA GLN A 107 -1.12 17.22 -14.76
C GLN A 107 -1.23 16.06 -13.76
N VAL A 108 -1.85 14.94 -14.13
CA VAL A 108 -1.95 13.79 -13.22
C VAL A 108 -0.56 13.20 -12.93
N ASN A 109 0.29 13.10 -13.95
CA ASN A 109 1.68 12.67 -13.86
C ASN A 109 2.50 13.57 -12.91
N LEU A 110 2.30 14.89 -12.99
CA LEU A 110 2.95 15.84 -12.09
C LEU A 110 2.49 15.63 -10.64
N TRP A 111 1.19 15.45 -10.42
CA TRP A 111 0.64 15.20 -9.09
C TRP A 111 1.13 13.86 -8.50
N GLU A 112 1.17 12.81 -9.31
CA GLU A 112 1.69 11.49 -8.92
C GLU A 112 3.18 11.58 -8.51
N LEU A 113 3.99 12.30 -9.28
CA LEU A 113 5.40 12.54 -8.93
C LEU A 113 5.54 13.26 -7.59
N ILE A 114 4.74 14.30 -7.35
CA ILE A 114 4.72 15.02 -6.06
C ILE A 114 4.36 14.06 -4.92
N LEU A 115 3.36 13.20 -5.10
CA LEU A 115 2.99 12.20 -4.10
C LEU A 115 4.13 11.21 -3.82
N TYR A 116 4.84 10.72 -4.84
CA TYR A 116 5.97 9.82 -4.64
C TYR A 116 7.10 10.48 -3.87
N ILE A 117 7.42 11.75 -4.15
CA ILE A 117 8.44 12.50 -3.40
C ILE A 117 8.00 12.71 -1.94
N LEU A 118 6.76 13.15 -1.72
CA LEU A 118 6.22 13.38 -0.37
C LEU A 118 6.17 12.08 0.44
N CYS A 119 5.72 10.97 -0.14
CA CYS A 119 5.66 9.69 0.55
C CYS A 119 7.05 9.10 0.79
N THR A 120 8.00 9.27 -0.14
CA THR A 120 9.39 8.81 0.05
C THR A 120 10.05 9.55 1.21
N THR A 121 9.94 10.89 1.25
CA THR A 121 10.50 11.71 2.34
C THR A 121 9.84 11.36 3.68
N ALA A 122 8.51 11.25 3.72
CA ALA A 122 7.79 10.84 4.93
C ALA A 122 8.22 9.45 5.42
N THR A 123 8.43 8.49 4.51
CA THR A 123 8.89 7.13 4.84
C THR A 123 10.30 7.15 5.40
N LEU A 124 11.23 7.89 4.78
CA LEU A 124 12.60 8.02 5.28
C LEU A 124 12.64 8.62 6.69
N ILE A 125 11.87 9.68 6.94
CA ILE A 125 11.76 10.29 8.26
C ILE A 125 11.09 9.31 9.24
N ALA A 126 10.08 8.54 8.81
CA ALA A 126 9.40 7.55 9.63
C ALA A 126 10.38 6.45 10.06
N THR A 127 11.16 5.90 9.14
CA THR A 127 12.23 4.93 9.41
C THR A 127 13.20 5.47 10.46
N TYR A 128 13.66 6.72 10.29
CA TYR A 128 14.57 7.33 11.27
C TYR A 128 13.93 7.48 12.67
N ARG A 129 12.66 7.90 12.75
CA ARG A 129 11.95 8.10 14.02
C ARG A 129 11.61 6.77 14.71
N ILE A 130 11.20 5.76 13.96
CA ILE A 130 10.82 4.44 14.46
C ILE A 130 12.02 3.63 14.97
N ARG A 131 13.25 3.93 14.52
CA ARG A 131 14.47 3.32 15.08
C ARG A 131 14.64 3.47 16.59
N LYS A 132 13.95 4.44 17.22
CA LYS A 132 13.91 4.59 18.68
C LYS A 132 13.18 3.46 19.41
N LEU A 133 12.38 2.67 18.70
CA LEU A 133 11.68 1.50 19.23
C LEU A 133 12.62 0.30 19.24
N LYS A 134 12.49 -0.55 20.27
CA LYS A 134 13.32 -1.75 20.44
C LYS A 134 12.93 -2.79 19.38
N TYR A 135 13.94 -3.48 18.85
CA TYR A 135 13.77 -4.60 17.94
C TYR A 135 13.42 -5.87 18.73
N ASP A 136 12.31 -6.51 18.39
CA ASP A 136 11.83 -7.75 18.98
C ASP A 136 11.96 -8.90 17.97
N SER A 137 13.03 -9.69 18.14
CA SER A 137 13.37 -10.82 17.27
C SER A 137 12.51 -12.06 17.49
N SER A 138 11.62 -12.07 18.50
CA SER A 138 10.81 -13.24 18.84
C SER A 138 9.61 -13.46 17.90
N ARG A 139 9.35 -12.53 16.97
CA ARG A 139 8.24 -12.61 16.02
C ARG A 139 8.66 -13.24 14.70
N HIS A 140 7.86 -14.21 14.26
CA HIS A 140 7.89 -14.71 12.90
C HIS A 140 7.29 -13.69 11.92
N ILE A 141 7.73 -13.79 10.66
CA ILE A 141 7.13 -13.04 9.55
C ILE A 141 5.69 -13.56 9.40
N GLU A 142 4.72 -12.69 9.67
CA GLU A 142 3.32 -13.02 9.44
C GLU A 142 3.05 -13.07 7.93
N LEU A 143 2.05 -13.88 7.54
CA LEU A 143 1.61 -14.05 6.16
C LEU A 143 1.45 -12.69 5.44
N ASP A 144 0.95 -11.68 6.15
CA ASP A 144 0.76 -10.33 5.62
C ASP A 144 2.05 -9.70 5.09
N THR A 145 3.17 -9.87 5.78
CA THR A 145 4.45 -9.28 5.32
C THR A 145 5.00 -10.05 4.11
N ALA A 146 4.78 -11.37 4.05
CA ALA A 146 5.16 -12.16 2.88
C ALA A 146 4.31 -11.78 1.65
N LEU A 147 3.00 -11.62 1.82
CA LEU A 147 2.08 -11.17 0.77
C LEU A 147 2.45 -9.79 0.23
N LEU A 148 2.90 -8.87 1.10
CA LEU A 148 3.39 -7.56 0.69
C LEU A 148 4.58 -7.68 -0.27
N VAL A 149 5.57 -8.51 0.07
CA VAL A 149 6.77 -8.71 -0.76
C VAL A 149 6.41 -9.40 -2.07
N MET A 150 5.47 -10.35 -2.07
CA MET A 150 5.00 -10.98 -3.31
C MET A 150 4.27 -9.98 -4.22
N ALA A 151 3.43 -9.10 -3.65
CA ALA A 151 2.74 -8.05 -4.41
C ALA A 151 3.72 -7.03 -5.03
N GLN A 152 4.78 -6.71 -4.30
CA GLN A 152 5.85 -5.81 -4.74
C GLN A 152 6.54 -6.30 -6.03
N ILE A 153 6.63 -7.61 -6.25
CA ILE A 153 7.20 -8.18 -7.49
C ILE A 153 6.38 -7.75 -8.71
N GLY A 154 5.05 -7.82 -8.64
CA GLY A 154 4.18 -7.38 -9.73
C GLY A 154 4.31 -5.88 -10.02
N LEU A 155 4.43 -5.07 -8.96
CA LEU A 155 4.71 -3.64 -9.11
C LEU A 155 6.04 -3.40 -9.85
N TYR A 156 7.10 -4.13 -9.51
CA TYR A 156 8.38 -4.01 -10.19
C TYR A 156 8.32 -4.43 -11.65
N VAL A 157 7.65 -5.54 -11.97
CA VAL A 157 7.51 -5.99 -13.37
C VAL A 157 6.88 -4.88 -14.20
N TYR A 158 5.80 -4.26 -13.73
CA TYR A 158 5.16 -3.14 -14.44
C TYR A 158 6.13 -1.98 -14.69
N PHE A 159 6.71 -1.41 -13.62
CA PHE A 159 7.52 -0.19 -13.75
C PHE A 159 8.87 -0.43 -14.44
N ILE A 160 9.47 -1.62 -14.33
CA ILE A 160 10.70 -1.95 -15.05
C ILE A 160 10.43 -2.05 -16.56
N PHE A 161 9.32 -2.67 -16.98
CA PHE A 161 8.97 -2.74 -18.40
C PHE A 161 8.67 -1.35 -18.97
N SER A 162 7.96 -0.49 -18.22
CA SER A 162 7.75 0.92 -18.60
C SER A 162 9.07 1.70 -18.69
N LEU A 163 9.98 1.50 -17.74
CA LEU A 163 11.30 2.13 -17.74
C LEU A 163 12.14 1.70 -18.95
N LEU A 164 12.13 0.41 -19.27
CA LEU A 164 12.87 -0.18 -20.39
C LEU A 164 12.32 0.32 -21.74
N ALA A 165 10.99 0.38 -21.91
CA ALA A 165 10.37 0.95 -23.10
C ALA A 165 10.75 2.43 -23.29
N GLY A 166 10.71 3.21 -22.21
CA GLY A 166 11.16 4.60 -22.25
C GLY A 166 12.62 4.70 -22.69
N TYR A 167 13.51 3.94 -22.06
CA TYR A 167 14.96 4.00 -22.28
C TYR A 167 15.34 3.61 -23.71
N LEU A 168 14.82 2.50 -24.20
CA LEU A 168 15.19 1.95 -25.51
C LEU A 168 14.60 2.74 -26.68
N THR A 169 13.43 3.35 -26.51
CA THR A 169 12.80 4.14 -27.59
C THR A 169 13.48 5.52 -27.77
N LYS A 170 14.46 5.88 -26.93
CA LYS A 170 15.11 7.22 -26.88
C LYS A 170 14.12 8.39 -26.74
N GLU A 171 12.86 8.12 -26.39
CA GLU A 171 11.81 9.10 -26.14
C GLU A 171 12.01 9.84 -24.80
N MET A 172 13.11 9.55 -24.07
CA MET A 172 13.62 10.32 -22.93
C MET A 172 13.59 11.84 -23.16
N VAL A 173 13.91 12.27 -24.38
CA VAL A 173 14.00 13.69 -24.73
C VAL A 173 12.62 14.31 -24.97
N LYS A 174 11.64 13.54 -25.47
CA LYS A 174 10.32 14.06 -25.84
C LYS A 174 9.29 13.96 -24.71
N LYS A 175 9.34 12.90 -23.89
CA LYS A 175 8.41 12.66 -22.78
C LYS A 175 9.13 12.08 -21.56
N PRO A 176 10.00 12.85 -20.88
CA PRO A 176 10.76 12.37 -19.72
C PRO A 176 9.88 11.94 -18.54
N ASN A 177 8.64 12.43 -18.47
CA ASN A 177 7.76 12.24 -17.32
C ASN A 177 7.50 10.75 -17.00
N ILE A 178 7.28 9.90 -18.00
CA ILE A 178 6.95 8.47 -17.79
C ILE A 178 8.15 7.74 -17.16
N PHE A 179 9.36 8.05 -17.64
CA PHE A 179 10.59 7.48 -17.09
C PHE A 179 10.83 7.93 -15.65
N ILE A 180 10.71 9.24 -15.41
CA ILE A 180 10.89 9.82 -14.07
C ILE A 180 9.89 9.20 -13.09
N ILE A 181 8.61 9.11 -13.46
CA ILE A 181 7.56 8.51 -12.63
C ILE A 181 7.87 7.06 -12.33
N SER A 182 8.24 6.26 -13.34
CA SER A 182 8.58 4.85 -13.15
C SER A 182 9.76 4.67 -12.18
N LEU A 183 10.78 5.52 -12.27
CA LEU A 183 11.93 5.50 -11.36
C LEU A 183 11.53 5.88 -9.93
N PHE A 184 10.78 6.97 -9.76
CA PHE A 184 10.31 7.40 -8.44
C PHE A 184 9.34 6.38 -7.81
N ALA A 185 8.50 5.72 -8.60
CA ALA A 185 7.61 4.65 -8.12
C ALA A 185 8.41 3.44 -7.60
N LEU A 186 9.46 3.02 -8.32
CA LEU A 186 10.35 1.94 -7.88
C LEU A 186 11.08 2.32 -6.58
N ILE A 187 11.65 3.52 -6.50
CA ILE A 187 12.35 4.00 -5.30
C ILE A 187 11.39 4.09 -4.11
N GLN A 188 10.24 4.72 -4.31
CA GLN A 188 9.24 4.93 -3.26
C GLN A 188 8.71 3.61 -2.70
N SER A 189 8.35 2.67 -3.57
CA SER A 189 7.83 1.35 -3.15
C SER A 189 8.90 0.51 -2.44
N SER A 190 10.15 0.57 -2.90
CA SER A 190 11.28 -0.12 -2.26
C SER A 190 11.51 0.38 -0.84
N ILE A 191 11.62 1.70 -0.67
CA ILE A 191 11.85 2.32 0.64
C ILE A 191 10.67 2.06 1.59
N GLN A 192 9.43 2.08 1.08
CA GLN A 192 8.25 1.75 1.87
C GLN A 192 8.19 0.29 2.31
N THR A 193 8.53 -0.65 1.42
CA THR A 193 8.58 -2.08 1.78
C THR A 193 9.62 -2.32 2.87
N LEU A 194 10.82 -1.76 2.71
CA LEU A 194 11.88 -1.85 3.72
C LEU A 194 11.44 -1.25 5.07
N PHE A 195 10.76 -0.11 5.04
CA PHE A 195 10.20 0.51 6.24
C PHE A 195 9.15 -0.38 6.92
N ILE A 196 8.21 -0.96 6.18
CA ILE A 196 7.16 -1.81 6.74
C ILE A 196 7.77 -3.06 7.37
N VAL A 197 8.71 -3.71 6.67
CA VAL A 197 9.43 -4.90 7.15
C VAL A 197 10.23 -4.57 8.41
N ASP A 198 10.98 -3.46 8.45
CA ASP A 198 11.72 -3.02 9.64
C ASP A 198 10.79 -2.66 10.81
N ALA A 199 9.71 -1.93 10.53
CA ALA A 199 8.75 -1.51 11.55
C ALA A 199 7.93 -2.68 12.12
N TRP A 200 7.79 -3.78 11.37
CA TRP A 200 7.10 -4.99 11.81
C TRP A 200 7.70 -5.59 13.09
N TRP A 201 9.03 -5.61 13.17
CA TRP A 201 9.78 -6.12 14.32
C TRP A 201 9.99 -5.10 15.45
N ARG A 202 9.44 -3.89 15.34
CA ARG A 202 9.67 -2.82 16.32
C ARG A 202 8.49 -2.61 17.26
N ARG A 203 8.79 -2.48 18.56
CA ARG A 203 7.79 -2.27 19.64
C ARG A 203 8.27 -1.30 20.71
N CYS A 204 7.31 -0.68 21.39
CA CYS A 204 7.56 0.06 22.62
C CYS A 204 7.96 -0.90 23.74
N SER A 205 9.18 -0.72 24.27
CA SER A 205 9.66 -1.44 25.45
C SER A 205 9.52 -0.64 26.74
N THR A 206 9.35 0.69 26.65
CA THR A 206 9.37 1.61 27.80
C THR A 206 8.11 2.48 27.82
N LEU A 207 7.62 2.81 29.01
CA LEU A 207 6.44 3.67 29.20
C LEU A 207 6.63 5.06 28.56
N GLU A 208 7.85 5.61 28.58
CA GLU A 208 8.21 6.87 27.92
C GLU A 208 8.08 6.80 26.39
N THR A 209 8.49 5.68 25.78
CA THR A 209 8.33 5.44 24.34
C THR A 209 6.85 5.25 23.98
N ALA A 210 6.09 4.59 24.86
CA ALA A 210 4.64 4.43 24.70
C ALA A 210 3.86 5.76 24.80
N ARG A 211 4.35 6.72 25.60
CA ARG A 211 3.80 8.09 25.68
C ARG A 211 4.22 8.97 24.50
N SER A 212 5.50 8.97 24.15
CA SER A 212 6.06 9.83 23.08
C SER A 212 5.68 9.37 21.67
N LYS A 213 5.33 8.08 21.47
CA LYS A 213 4.81 7.51 20.22
C LYS A 213 5.63 7.93 18.98
N PRO A 214 6.95 7.69 18.97
CA PRO A 214 7.83 8.20 17.92
C PRO A 214 7.41 7.68 16.54
N GLY A 215 7.31 8.57 15.56
CA GLY A 215 6.94 8.23 14.18
C GLY A 215 5.44 8.04 13.92
N ARG A 216 4.57 8.04 14.95
CA ARG A 216 3.14 7.73 14.79
C ARG A 216 2.41 8.69 13.84
N GLN A 217 2.76 9.97 13.87
CA GLN A 217 2.20 10.97 12.96
C GLN A 217 2.56 10.68 11.50
N LEU A 218 3.78 10.22 11.23
CA LEU A 218 4.23 9.89 9.88
C LEU A 218 3.59 8.59 9.39
N VAL A 219 3.45 7.58 10.24
CA VAL A 219 2.69 6.37 9.91
C VAL A 219 1.24 6.71 9.61
N THR A 220 0.62 7.61 10.39
CA THR A 220 -0.76 8.09 10.14
C THR A 220 -0.86 8.82 8.80
N PHE A 221 0.11 9.66 8.48
CA PHE A 221 0.17 10.34 7.18
C PHE A 221 0.30 9.32 6.04
N LEU A 222 1.22 8.36 6.15
CA LEU A 222 1.47 7.34 5.13
C LEU A 222 0.26 6.43 4.90
N LEU A 223 -0.54 6.15 5.93
CA LEU A 223 -1.77 5.36 5.80
C LEU A 223 -2.74 5.96 4.77
N LEU A 224 -3.09 7.24 4.95
CA LEU A 224 -4.04 7.91 4.08
C LEU A 224 -3.43 8.31 2.73
N SER A 225 -2.14 8.66 2.70
CA SER A 225 -1.44 8.95 1.45
C SER A 225 -1.27 7.70 0.56
N ASN A 226 -1.17 6.49 1.14
CA ASN A 226 -1.19 5.25 0.35
C ASN A 226 -2.54 4.98 -0.31
N ILE A 227 -3.65 5.35 0.34
CA ILE A 227 -4.99 5.28 -0.27
C ILE A 227 -5.07 6.26 -1.46
N ALA A 228 -4.48 7.45 -1.35
CA ALA A 228 -4.41 8.40 -2.45
C ALA A 228 -3.59 7.86 -3.64
N MET A 229 -2.42 7.27 -3.39
CA MET A 229 -1.62 6.62 -4.44
C MET A 229 -2.34 5.41 -5.05
N TRP A 230 -3.03 4.61 -4.23
CA TRP A 230 -3.86 3.50 -4.69
C TRP A 230 -4.96 3.99 -5.65
N ALA A 231 -5.65 5.06 -5.31
CA ALA A 231 -6.73 5.62 -6.13
C ALA A 231 -6.22 6.11 -7.51
N ILE A 232 -5.06 6.77 -7.55
CA ILE A 232 -4.43 7.20 -8.80
C ILE A 232 -4.06 5.99 -9.65
N ASN A 233 -3.31 5.04 -9.09
CA ASN A 233 -2.87 3.86 -9.82
C ASN A 233 -4.07 3.08 -10.37
N HIS A 234 -5.13 2.91 -9.59
CA HIS A 234 -6.32 2.20 -10.04
C HIS A 234 -7.04 2.93 -11.19
N LEU A 235 -7.24 4.25 -11.09
CA LEU A 235 -7.97 5.03 -12.10
C LEU A 235 -7.16 5.28 -13.38
N GLU A 236 -5.85 5.45 -13.27
CA GLU A 236 -4.95 5.60 -14.42
C GLU A 236 -4.81 4.28 -15.17
N ASN A 237 -4.61 3.17 -14.45
CA ASN A 237 -4.45 1.85 -15.05
C ASN A 237 -5.74 1.31 -15.67
N ALA A 238 -6.90 1.78 -15.24
CA ALA A 238 -8.18 1.45 -15.89
C ALA A 238 -8.32 2.07 -17.30
N ARG A 239 -7.37 2.89 -17.76
CA ARG A 239 -7.42 3.59 -19.05
C ARG A 239 -6.31 3.12 -20.01
N PRO A 240 -6.64 2.39 -21.10
CA PRO A 240 -5.65 1.94 -22.10
C PRO A 240 -4.97 3.11 -22.85
N ASP A 241 -5.53 4.31 -22.71
CA ASP A 241 -5.11 5.55 -23.30
C ASP A 241 -3.75 6.08 -22.82
N PHE A 242 -3.23 5.59 -21.69
CA PHE A 242 -1.98 6.07 -21.10
C PHE A 242 -0.71 5.49 -21.72
N HIS A 243 -0.78 4.37 -22.43
CA HIS A 243 0.41 3.58 -22.79
C HIS A 243 0.70 3.45 -24.29
N PRO A 244 0.68 4.53 -25.10
CA PRO A 244 0.91 4.41 -26.53
C PRO A 244 2.37 4.03 -26.86
N ILE A 245 3.32 4.33 -25.99
CA ILE A 245 4.76 4.07 -26.22
C ILE A 245 5.07 2.61 -25.95
N GLU A 246 4.57 2.07 -24.85
CA GLU A 246 4.75 0.69 -24.43
C GLU A 246 4.06 -0.27 -25.39
N LEU A 247 2.86 0.09 -25.87
CA LEU A 247 2.15 -0.64 -26.93
C LEU A 247 2.92 -0.64 -28.26
N GLN A 248 3.54 0.48 -28.64
CA GLN A 248 4.36 0.56 -29.84
C GLN A 248 5.65 -0.26 -29.72
N PHE A 249 6.27 -0.28 -28.55
CA PHE A 249 7.55 -0.95 -28.33
C PHE A 249 7.41 -2.47 -28.15
N TYR A 250 6.52 -2.93 -27.27
CA TYR A 250 6.35 -4.36 -26.97
C TYR A 250 5.32 -5.06 -27.85
N GLY A 251 4.49 -4.30 -28.55
CA GLY A 251 3.31 -4.82 -29.24
C GLY A 251 2.14 -5.07 -28.30
N ILE A 252 0.95 -5.13 -28.89
CA ILE A 252 -0.33 -5.19 -28.17
C ILE A 252 -0.39 -6.40 -27.23
N TRP A 253 -0.06 -7.60 -27.72
CA TRP A 253 -0.18 -8.84 -26.95
C TRP A 253 0.74 -8.88 -25.72
N THR A 254 2.02 -8.60 -25.91
CA THR A 254 3.01 -8.62 -24.83
C THR A 254 2.68 -7.61 -23.75
N TRP A 255 2.38 -6.37 -24.12
CA TRP A 255 2.02 -5.33 -23.16
C TRP A 255 0.71 -5.64 -22.44
N THR A 256 -0.27 -6.17 -23.15
CA THR A 256 -1.54 -6.62 -22.55
C THR A 256 -1.28 -7.69 -21.49
N ILE A 257 -0.47 -8.72 -21.78
CA ILE A 257 -0.15 -9.77 -20.79
C ILE A 257 0.55 -9.19 -19.57
N VAL A 258 1.58 -8.37 -19.78
CA VAL A 258 2.34 -7.73 -18.70
C VAL A 258 1.44 -6.89 -17.80
N THR A 259 0.59 -6.04 -18.39
CA THR A 259 -0.33 -5.17 -17.64
C THR A 259 -1.39 -5.97 -16.89
N HIS A 260 -1.98 -7.01 -17.50
CA HIS A 260 -3.02 -7.83 -16.88
C HIS A 260 -2.52 -8.61 -15.65
N ILE A 261 -1.25 -9.02 -15.64
CA ILE A 261 -0.64 -9.69 -14.49
C ILE A 261 -0.16 -8.67 -13.44
N SER A 262 0.50 -7.61 -13.89
CA SER A 262 1.27 -6.73 -13.01
C SER A 262 0.41 -5.66 -12.35
N MET A 263 -0.60 -5.11 -13.04
CA MET A 263 -1.43 -4.04 -12.50
C MET A 263 -2.26 -4.49 -11.28
N PRO A 264 -2.95 -5.65 -11.29
CA PRO A 264 -3.67 -6.11 -10.11
C PRO A 264 -2.75 -6.32 -8.89
N LEU A 265 -1.54 -6.85 -9.12
CA LEU A 265 -0.53 -7.00 -8.06
C LEU A 265 -0.02 -5.65 -7.55
N ALA A 266 0.17 -4.67 -8.43
CA ALA A 266 0.57 -3.31 -8.03
C ALA A 266 -0.51 -2.61 -7.20
N VAL A 267 -1.78 -2.77 -7.59
CA VAL A 267 -2.91 -2.22 -6.81
C VAL A 267 -3.05 -2.96 -5.48
N PHE A 268 -2.93 -4.29 -5.48
CA PHE A 268 -2.93 -5.10 -4.27
C PHE A 268 -1.78 -4.71 -3.32
N TYR A 269 -0.57 -4.44 -3.82
CA TYR A 269 0.54 -3.94 -3.01
C TYR A 269 0.18 -2.63 -2.30
N ARG A 270 -0.41 -1.65 -3.01
CA ARG A 270 -0.80 -0.36 -2.42
C ARG A 270 -1.85 -0.54 -1.32
N PHE A 271 -2.87 -1.36 -1.57
CA PHE A 271 -3.89 -1.70 -0.57
C PHE A 271 -3.28 -2.40 0.64
N HIS A 272 -2.54 -3.49 0.42
CA HIS A 272 -1.98 -4.32 1.49
C HIS A 272 -0.91 -3.57 2.30
N SER A 273 -0.13 -2.68 1.68
CA SER A 273 0.80 -1.81 2.38
C SER A 273 0.09 -0.90 3.39
N THR A 274 -1.13 -0.43 3.08
CA THR A 274 -1.97 0.33 4.00
C THR A 274 -2.43 -0.53 5.18
N VAL A 275 -2.80 -1.78 4.92
CA VAL A 275 -3.15 -2.76 5.96
C VAL A 275 -1.98 -3.00 6.91
N CYS A 276 -0.78 -3.28 6.38
CA CYS A 276 0.42 -3.48 7.19
C CYS A 276 0.78 -2.24 8.03
N LEU A 277 0.68 -1.04 7.45
CA LEU A 277 0.89 0.23 8.18
C LEU A 277 -0.14 0.41 9.31
N CYS A 278 -1.37 -0.06 9.12
CA CYS A 278 -2.45 0.06 10.10
C CYS A 278 -2.18 -0.86 11.29
N GLU A 279 -1.73 -2.09 11.01
CA GLU A 279 -1.29 -3.01 12.04
C GLU A 279 -0.08 -2.49 12.80
N ILE A 280 0.94 -1.93 12.11
CA ILE A 280 2.07 -1.26 12.76
C ILE A 280 1.56 -0.12 13.66
N TRP A 281 0.66 0.74 13.18
CA TRP A 281 0.11 1.85 13.97
C TRP A 281 -0.61 1.37 15.24
N LYS A 282 -1.38 0.28 15.16
CA LYS A 282 -2.12 -0.31 16.29
C LYS A 282 -1.19 -0.98 17.30
N THR A 283 -0.16 -1.67 16.82
CA THR A 283 0.58 -2.65 17.62
C THR A 283 1.93 -2.13 18.09
N ALA A 284 2.57 -1.20 17.37
CA ALA A 284 3.90 -0.68 17.70
C ALA A 284 3.97 0.00 19.07
N TYR A 285 2.85 0.61 19.50
CA TYR A 285 2.78 1.45 20.69
C TYR A 285 2.05 0.81 21.88
N LYS A 286 1.60 -0.44 21.77
CA LYS A 286 1.00 -1.16 22.91
C LYS A 286 2.11 -1.66 23.83
N TYR A 287 2.09 -1.22 25.08
CA TYR A 287 2.98 -1.72 26.12
C TYR A 287 2.51 -3.11 26.57
N LYS A 288 3.36 -4.13 26.42
CA LYS A 288 3.15 -5.43 27.08
C LYS A 288 3.83 -5.36 28.44
N HIS A 289 3.04 -5.46 29.49
CA HIS A 289 3.52 -5.70 30.86
C HIS A 289 4.12 -7.09 30.97
#